data_AF-A0AAU3U9P7-F1
#
_entry.id   AF-A0AAU3U9P7-F1
#
_cell.length_a   1.000
_cell.length_b   1.000
_cell.length_c   1.000
_cell.angle_alpha   90.00
_cell.angle_beta   90.00
_cell.angle_gamma   90.00
#
_symmetry.space_group_name_H-M   'P 1'
#
loop_
_entity.id
_entity.type
_entity.pdbx_description
1 polymer ?
#
loop_
_entity_poly.entity_id
_entity_poly.type
_entity_poly.pdbx_seq_one_letter_code
_entity_poly.pdbx_strand_id
1 'polypeptide(L)'
;MWSQLTPGQVYLLETLGVDPDDTTGARPAPRSQDARWAVNLAAARQFHAREGHLRPARKHVELVDGEEVKLGAFLDNARRRAAKLSLERRAELNVLGMRW
;
A
#
# COMPACT_ATOMS: atom_id res chain seq x y z
N MET A 1 -19.94 19.79 -14.18
CA MET A 1 -20.48 18.42 -14.31
C MET A 1 -19.32 17.46 -14.50
N TRP A 2 -18.91 16.74 -13.46
CA TRP A 2 -17.83 15.74 -13.53
C TRP A 2 -18.39 14.41 -13.03
N SER A 3 -19.12 13.74 -13.91
CA SER A 3 -19.68 12.41 -13.67
C SER A 3 -19.02 11.45 -14.64
N GLN A 4 -17.95 10.76 -14.21
CA GLN A 4 -17.58 9.43 -14.71
C GLN A 4 -16.82 8.67 -13.61
N LEU A 5 -17.53 8.33 -12.53
CA LEU A 5 -17.09 7.26 -11.63
C LEU A 5 -17.68 5.96 -12.18
N THR A 6 -16.82 5.03 -12.57
CA THR A 6 -17.26 3.69 -12.96
C THR A 6 -17.54 2.87 -11.68
N PRO A 7 -18.54 1.97 -11.66
CA PRO A 7 -18.94 1.21 -10.47
C PRO A 7 -17.80 0.39 -9.82
N GLY A 8 -16.75 0.06 -10.58
CA GLY A 8 -15.55 -0.61 -10.05
C GLY A 8 -14.69 0.24 -9.13
N GLN A 9 -14.79 1.58 -9.20
CA GLN A 9 -14.06 2.50 -8.33
C GLN A 9 -14.71 2.65 -6.95
N VAL A 10 -16.00 2.33 -6.81
CA VAL A 10 -16.75 2.48 -5.56
C VAL A 10 -16.59 1.27 -4.63
N TYR A 11 -16.24 0.07 -5.14
CA TYR A 11 -15.93 -1.08 -4.29
C TYR A 11 -14.53 -1.04 -3.66
N LEU A 12 -13.73 -0.01 -4.00
CA LEU A 12 -12.40 0.26 -3.46
C LEU A 12 -12.44 1.11 -2.16
N LEU A 13 -13.62 1.45 -1.64
CA LEU A 13 -13.78 2.54 -0.66
C LEU A 13 -13.70 2.18 0.82
N GLU A 14 -13.62 0.92 1.25
CA GLU A 14 -13.66 0.61 2.70
C GLU A 14 -12.44 -0.13 3.25
N THR A 15 -11.42 -0.39 2.43
CA THR A 15 -10.45 -1.45 2.77
C THR A 15 -9.01 -1.01 2.92
N LEU A 16 -8.64 0.27 2.72
CA LEU A 16 -7.27 0.66 3.04
C LEU A 16 -7.06 1.10 4.49
N GLY A 17 -8.07 1.61 5.22
CA GLY A 17 -7.94 1.94 6.65
C GLY A 17 -6.61 2.62 7.00
N VAL A 18 -6.10 3.44 6.08
CA VAL A 18 -4.96 4.31 6.32
C VAL A 18 -5.57 5.50 7.01
N ASP A 19 -5.33 5.57 8.32
CA ASP A 19 -5.81 6.62 9.20
C ASP A 19 -5.39 7.99 8.63
N PRO A 20 -6.32 8.92 8.38
CA PRO A 20 -5.99 10.23 7.85
C PRO A 20 -5.21 11.12 8.83
N ASP A 21 -5.06 10.75 10.12
CA ASP A 21 -4.46 11.63 11.14
C ASP A 21 -2.92 11.57 11.25
N ASP A 22 -2.23 10.77 10.43
CA ASP A 22 -0.76 10.80 10.37
C ASP A 22 -0.27 11.86 9.35
N THR A 23 -0.59 13.12 9.63
CA THR A 23 -0.13 14.30 8.89
C THR A 23 0.63 15.22 9.86
N THR A 24 1.91 14.92 10.05
CA THR A 24 2.86 15.96 10.46
C THR A 24 3.51 16.51 9.19
N GLY A 25 3.28 17.80 8.93
CA GLY A 25 3.93 18.55 7.85
C GLY A 25 3.08 18.73 6.59
N ALA A 26 2.96 20.00 6.15
CA ALA A 26 2.14 20.47 5.04
C ALA A 26 2.12 19.51 3.85
N ARG A 27 1.00 18.78 3.68
CA ARG A 27 0.89 17.71 2.69
C ARG A 27 0.33 18.27 1.38
N PRO A 28 0.91 17.94 0.21
CA PRO A 28 0.25 18.15 -1.08
C PRO A 28 -1.11 17.43 -1.10
N ALA A 29 -1.99 17.83 -2.03
CA ALA A 29 -3.36 17.31 -2.16
C ALA A 29 -3.44 15.77 -1.95
N PRO A 30 -4.50 15.27 -1.29
CA PRO A 30 -4.59 13.86 -0.91
C PRO A 30 -4.39 12.96 -2.13
N ARG A 31 -3.35 12.12 -2.09
CA ARG A 31 -3.03 11.17 -3.16
C ARG A 31 -4.17 10.17 -3.37
N SER A 32 -4.37 9.76 -4.63
CA SER A 32 -5.28 8.66 -4.96
C SER A 32 -4.84 7.36 -4.27
N GLN A 33 -5.77 6.41 -4.12
CA GLN A 33 -5.46 5.10 -3.56
C GLN A 33 -4.43 4.34 -4.40
N ASP A 34 -4.44 4.49 -5.72
CA ASP A 34 -3.48 3.84 -6.61
C ASP A 34 -2.08 4.43 -6.47
N ALA A 35 -1.97 5.76 -6.31
CA ALA A 35 -0.70 6.39 -6.00
C ALA A 35 -0.13 5.91 -4.66
N ARG A 36 -0.99 5.79 -3.63
CA ARG A 36 -0.58 5.22 -2.33
C ARG A 36 -0.15 3.75 -2.46
N TRP A 37 -0.87 2.96 -3.25
CA TRP A 37 -0.51 1.57 -3.51
C TRP A 37 0.85 1.48 -4.20
N ALA A 38 1.08 2.28 -5.24
CA ALA A 38 2.35 2.31 -5.97
C ALA A 38 3.55 2.63 -5.06
N VAL A 39 3.41 3.61 -4.15
CA VAL A 39 4.46 3.95 -3.17
C VAL A 39 4.74 2.78 -2.21
N ASN A 40 3.69 2.12 -1.71
CA ASN A 40 3.86 0.95 -0.84
C ASN A 40 4.49 -0.24 -1.57
N LEU A 41 4.14 -0.44 -2.84
CA LEU A 41 4.73 -1.48 -3.67
C LEU A 41 6.20 -1.19 -4.01
N ALA A 42 6.56 0.08 -4.21
CA ALA A 42 7.95 0.50 -4.36
C ALA A 42 8.77 0.18 -3.11
N ALA A 43 8.25 0.51 -1.92
CA ALA A 43 8.87 0.11 -0.64
C ALA A 43 9.01 -1.41 -0.51
N ALA A 44 7.97 -2.17 -0.88
CA ALA A 44 8.02 -3.64 -0.86
C ALA A 44 9.10 -4.20 -1.79
N ARG A 45 9.24 -3.64 -3.00
CA ARG A 45 10.28 -4.01 -3.98
C ARG A 45 11.68 -3.68 -3.47
N GLN A 46 11.86 -2.49 -2.88
CA GLN A 46 13.13 -2.06 -2.30
C GLN A 46 13.57 -2.98 -1.16
N PHE A 47 12.67 -3.27 -0.21
CA PHE A 47 12.93 -4.22 0.87
C PHE A 47 13.26 -5.61 0.32
N HIS A 48 12.46 -6.13 -0.62
CA HIS A 48 12.70 -7.44 -1.20
C HIS A 48 14.03 -7.53 -1.97
N ALA A 49 14.41 -6.48 -2.70
CA ALA A 49 15.68 -6.45 -3.43
C ALA A 49 16.89 -6.53 -2.46
N ARG A 50 16.75 -5.98 -1.25
CA ARG A 50 17.80 -6.00 -0.23
C ARG A 50 17.82 -7.28 0.60
N GLU A 51 16.66 -7.78 1.01
CA GLU A 51 16.53 -8.87 1.98
C GLU A 51 16.18 -10.23 1.34
N GLY A 52 15.72 -10.24 0.08
CA GLY A 52 15.28 -11.45 -0.63
C GLY A 52 13.96 -12.05 -0.13
N HIS A 53 13.23 -11.35 0.74
CA HIS A 53 11.94 -11.79 1.27
C HIS A 53 11.03 -10.61 1.60
N LEU A 54 9.74 -10.88 1.86
CA LEU A 54 8.75 -9.85 2.23
C LEU A 54 8.20 -10.07 3.65
N ARG A 55 9.13 -10.07 4.62
CA ARG A 55 8.86 -10.35 6.04
C ARG A 55 9.53 -9.32 6.97
N PRO A 56 9.28 -8.02 6.77
CA PRO A 56 9.79 -7.00 7.68
C PRO A 56 9.13 -7.11 9.07
N ALA A 57 9.78 -6.52 10.08
CA ALA A 57 9.16 -6.28 11.37
C ALA A 57 7.93 -5.37 11.24
N ARG A 58 6.96 -5.48 12.15
CA ARG A 58 5.69 -4.71 12.07
C ARG A 58 5.88 -3.17 12.06
N LYS A 59 6.91 -2.68 12.72
CA LYS A 59 7.24 -1.24 12.80
C LYS A 59 8.26 -0.80 11.73
N HIS A 60 8.63 -1.69 10.80
CA HIS A 60 9.60 -1.39 9.76
C HIS A 60 9.12 -0.27 8.83
N VAL A 61 10.04 0.62 8.50
CA VAL A 61 9.85 1.77 7.60
C VAL A 61 10.88 1.69 6.48
N GLU A 62 10.45 1.92 5.24
CA GLU A 62 11.34 2.20 4.11
C GLU A 62 11.28 3.68 3.76
N LEU A 63 12.36 4.23 3.23
CA LEU A 63 12.39 5.57 2.65
C LEU A 63 12.30 5.43 1.13
N VAL A 64 11.21 5.91 0.53
CA VAL A 64 10.96 5.90 -0.92
C VAL A 64 10.82 7.34 -1.40
N ASP A 65 11.71 7.79 -2.28
CA ASP A 65 11.71 9.16 -2.83
C ASP A 65 11.63 10.27 -1.75
N GLY A 66 12.27 10.03 -0.60
CA GLY A 66 12.26 10.96 0.54
C GLY A 66 11.00 10.88 1.43
N GLU A 67 10.09 9.95 1.17
CA GLU A 67 8.90 9.70 2.00
C GLU A 67 9.05 8.42 2.83
N GLU A 68 8.71 8.52 4.11
CA GLU A 68 8.66 7.36 5.01
C GLU A 68 7.42 6.50 4.74
N VAL A 69 7.66 5.23 4.40
CA VAL A 69 6.62 4.24 4.13
C VAL A 69 6.64 3.19 5.23
N LYS A 70 5.56 3.11 6.01
CA LYS A 70 5.36 2.10 7.08
C LYS A 70 5.10 0.71 6.49
N LEU A 71 6.11 0.13 5.83
CA LEU A 71 6.01 -1.12 5.08
C LEU A 71 5.49 -2.29 5.93
N GLY A 72 5.97 -2.42 7.17
CA GLY A 72 5.50 -3.47 8.07
C GLY A 72 3.99 -3.37 8.35
N ALA A 73 3.47 -2.15 8.50
CA ALA A 73 2.05 -1.90 8.69
C ALA A 73 1.22 -2.21 7.46
N PHE A 74 1.70 -1.79 6.29
CA PHE A 74 1.07 -2.04 5.00
C PHE A 74 0.92 -3.53 4.73
N LEU A 75 2.00 -4.32 4.87
CA LEU A 75 1.97 -5.76 4.60
C LEU A 75 1.06 -6.51 5.58
N ASP A 76 1.06 -6.14 6.86
CA ASP A 76 0.14 -6.70 7.84
C ASP A 76 -1.33 -6.39 7.52
N ASN A 77 -1.61 -5.19 7.02
CA ASN A 77 -2.94 -4.83 6.55
C ASN A 77 -3.34 -5.67 5.32
N ALA A 78 -2.43 -5.81 4.36
CA ALA A 78 -2.63 -6.61 3.16
C ALA A 78 -2.95 -8.08 3.49
N ARG A 79 -2.26 -8.70 4.46
CA ARG A 79 -2.58 -10.06 4.94
C ARG A 79 -3.99 -10.15 5.52
N ARG A 80 -4.30 -9.29 6.49
CA ARG A 80 -5.60 -9.29 7.18
C ARG A 80 -6.77 -9.08 6.21
N ARG A 81 -6.55 -8.29 5.15
CA ARG A 81 -7.57 -7.93 4.16
C ARG A 81 -7.35 -8.63 2.83
N ALA A 82 -6.60 -9.73 2.82
CA ALA A 82 -6.30 -10.48 1.62
C ALA A 82 -7.59 -10.72 0.81
N ALA A 83 -8.65 -11.25 1.44
CA ALA A 83 -9.93 -11.57 0.80
C ALA A 83 -10.58 -10.40 0.03
N LYS A 84 -10.22 -9.16 0.36
CA LYS A 84 -10.75 -7.93 -0.23
C LYS A 84 -9.77 -7.25 -1.21
N LEU A 85 -8.54 -7.73 -1.35
CA LEU A 85 -7.61 -7.22 -2.36
C LEU A 85 -8.01 -7.72 -3.75
N SER A 86 -7.84 -6.85 -4.75
CA SER A 86 -7.98 -7.25 -6.15
C SER A 86 -6.95 -8.33 -6.49
N LEU A 87 -7.26 -9.13 -7.51
CA LEU A 87 -6.37 -10.19 -7.99
C LEU A 87 -5.02 -9.63 -8.45
N GLU A 88 -5.04 -8.46 -9.10
CA GLU A 88 -3.82 -7.75 -9.54
C GLU A 88 -2.93 -7.38 -8.35
N ARG A 89 -3.47 -6.70 -7.33
CA ARG A 89 -2.72 -6.30 -6.14
C ARG A 89 -2.15 -7.49 -5.37
N ARG A 90 -2.89 -8.59 -5.33
CA ARG A 90 -2.39 -9.86 -4.78
C ARG A 90 -1.25 -10.43 -5.61
N ALA A 91 -1.37 -10.43 -6.94
CA ALA A 91 -0.33 -10.92 -7.83
C ALA A 91 0.96 -10.11 -7.70
N GLU A 92 0.89 -8.78 -7.60
CA GLU A 92 2.05 -7.92 -7.40
C GLU A 92 2.83 -8.27 -6.13
N LEU A 93 2.13 -8.52 -5.01
CA LEU A 93 2.76 -8.94 -3.76
C LEU A 93 3.26 -10.39 -3.83
N ASN A 94 2.56 -11.28 -4.54
CA ASN A 94 3.00 -12.67 -4.73
C ASN A 94 4.33 -12.77 -5.46
N VAL A 95 4.55 -11.94 -6.47
CA VAL A 95 5.83 -11.87 -7.21
C VAL A 95 6.99 -11.56 -6.26
N LEU A 96 6.73 -10.83 -5.17
CA LEU A 96 7.70 -10.49 -4.13
C LEU A 96 7.77 -11.53 -3.00
N GLY A 97 7.16 -12.70 -3.18
CA GLY A 97 7.17 -13.76 -2.17
C GLY A 97 6.28 -13.49 -0.96
N MET A 98 5.23 -12.67 -1.13
CA MET A 98 4.27 -12.41 -0.06
C MET A 98 3.63 -13.69 0.44
N ARG A 99 3.62 -13.83 1.77
CA ARG A 99 2.87 -14.85 2.48
C ARG A 99 1.63 -14.21 3.08
N TRP A 100 0.48 -14.76 2.71
CA TRP A 100 -0.84 -14.31 3.13
C TRP A 100 -1.19 -14.80 4.53
#